data_AF-A0A4U7D5W0-F1
#
_entry.id   AF-A0A4U7D5W0-F1
#
_cell.length_a   1.000
_cell.length_b   1.000
_cell.length_c   1.000
_cell.angle_alpha   90.00
_cell.angle_beta   90.00
_cell.angle_gamma   90.00
#
_symmetry.space_group_name_H-M   'P 1'
#
loop_
_entity.id
_entity.type
_entity.pdbx_description
1 polymer ?
#
loop_
_entity_poly.entity_id
_entity_poly.type
_entity_poly.pdbx_seq_one_letter_code
_entity_poly.pdbx_strand_id
1 'polypeptide(L)' 'DALADDGVEVVETDLGEWVLQLADEEPSHIVAPAIHKSREGIAELFAERFDPEDPPETAEELTMFARERLGEL' A
#
# COMPACT_ATOMS: atom_id res chain seq x y z
N ASP A 1 -12.22 0.66 12.32
CA ASP A 1 -13.26 0.55 11.27
C ASP A 1 -14.32 -0.44 11.67
N ALA A 2 -15.60 -0.16 11.42
CA ALA A 2 -16.70 -1.00 11.89
C ALA A 2 -16.55 -2.49 11.52
N LEU A 3 -16.02 -2.79 10.33
CA LEU A 3 -15.75 -4.17 9.90
C LEU A 3 -14.54 -4.80 10.62
N ALA A 4 -13.47 -4.03 10.80
CA ALA A 4 -12.29 -4.47 11.56
C ALA A 4 -12.63 -4.73 13.04
N ASP A 5 -13.51 -3.91 13.63
CA ASP A 5 -14.00 -4.07 15.01
C ASP A 5 -14.84 -5.35 15.17
N ASP A 6 -15.47 -5.82 14.08
CA ASP A 6 -16.21 -7.09 14.01
C ASP A 6 -15.31 -8.30 13.67
N GLY A 7 -13.98 -8.11 13.61
CA GLY A 7 -13.00 -9.17 13.33
C GLY A 7 -12.88 -9.54 11.86
N VAL A 8 -13.39 -8.69 10.96
CA VAL A 8 -13.23 -8.85 9.51
C VAL A 8 -11.97 -8.13 9.07
N GLU A 9 -11.07 -8.85 8.39
CA GLU A 9 -9.94 -8.22 7.72
C GLU A 9 -10.44 -7.46 6.48
N VAL A 10 -10.23 -6.14 6.48
CA VAL A 10 -10.52 -5.28 5.34
C VAL A 10 -9.21 -5.00 4.64
N VAL A 11 -9.19 -5.15 3.32
CA VAL A 11 -8.01 -4.90 2.50
C VAL A 11 -8.39 -3.93 1.39
N GLU A 12 -7.63 -2.85 1.27
CA GLU A 12 -7.84 -1.88 0.19
C GLU A 12 -7.23 -2.38 -1.12
N THR A 13 -7.92 -2.10 -2.23
CA THR A 13 -7.51 -2.56 -3.57
C THR A 13 -7.03 -1.43 -4.48
N ASP A 14 -7.31 -0.17 -4.12
CA ASP A 14 -6.64 0.97 -4.73
C ASP A 14 -5.20 1.03 -4.23
N LEU A 15 -4.24 1.25 -5.14
CA LEU A 15 -2.82 1.29 -4.77
C LEU A 15 -2.52 2.37 -3.73
N GLY A 16 -3.09 3.56 -3.88
CA GLY A 16 -2.86 4.67 -2.96
C GLY A 16 -3.46 4.40 -1.59
N GLU A 17 -4.67 3.87 -1.53
CA GLU A 17 -5.32 3.51 -0.26
C GLU A 17 -4.61 2.33 0.42
N TRP A 18 -4.16 1.32 -0.34
CA TRP A 18 -3.39 0.20 0.21
C TRP A 18 -2.04 0.64 0.77
N VAL A 19 -1.33 1.55 0.08
CA VAL A 19 -0.09 2.16 0.59
C VAL A 19 -0.33 2.86 1.93
N LEU A 20 -1.45 3.59 2.07
CA LEU A 20 -1.80 4.25 3.33
C LEU A 20 -2.20 3.25 4.41
N GLN A 21 -2.95 2.19 4.06
CA GLN A 21 -3.30 1.11 4.95
C GLN A 21 -2.06 0.42 5.54
N LEU A 22 -1.04 0.16 4.71
CA LEU A 22 0.24 -0.40 5.16
C LEU A 22 1.04 0.56 6.06
N ALA A 23 0.90 1.86 5.83
CA ALA A 23 1.57 2.91 6.58
C ALA A 23 0.83 3.33 7.86
N ASP A 24 -0.38 2.80 8.09
CA ASP A 24 -1.29 3.25 9.16
C ASP A 24 -1.55 4.77 9.11
N GLU A 25 -1.80 5.28 7.90
CA GLU A 25 -2.00 6.71 7.61
C GLU A 25 -3.38 7.02 7.03
N GLU A 26 -3.89 8.22 7.29
CA GLU A 26 -5.15 8.69 6.72
C GLU A 26 -4.98 9.29 5.30
N PRO A 27 -6.00 9.20 4.43
CA PRO A 27 -5.99 9.85 3.12
C PRO A 27 -5.79 11.36 3.20
N SER A 28 -4.86 11.88 2.40
CA SER A 28 -4.58 13.31 2.33
C SER A 28 -5.43 14.08 1.30
N HIS A 29 -5.95 13.37 0.29
CA HIS A 29 -6.70 13.98 -0.81
C HIS A 29 -7.74 13.00 -1.37
N ILE A 30 -8.98 13.46 -1.59
CA ILE A 30 -10.13 12.60 -1.94
C ILE A 30 -9.94 11.77 -3.23
N VAL A 31 -9.23 12.28 -4.25
CA VAL A 31 -9.00 11.57 -5.52
C VAL A 31 -7.64 10.87 -5.57
N ALA A 32 -6.68 11.31 -4.77
CA ALA A 32 -5.28 10.90 -4.86
C ALA A 32 -4.77 10.71 -3.43
N PRO A 33 -5.25 9.65 -2.75
CA PRO A 33 -5.22 9.57 -1.29
C PRO A 33 -3.79 9.67 -0.73
N ALA A 34 -2.82 9.04 -1.40
CA ALA A 34 -1.41 9.02 -1.04
C ALA A 34 -0.54 10.08 -1.75
N ILE A 35 -1.10 11.17 -2.31
CA ILE A 35 -0.34 12.14 -3.13
C ILE A 35 0.87 12.78 -2.40
N HIS A 36 0.89 12.76 -1.08
CA HIS A 36 1.99 13.29 -0.27
C HIS A 36 3.16 12.31 -0.11
N LYS A 37 3.00 11.03 -0.46
CA LYS A 37 4.10 10.05 -0.42
C LYS A 37 4.89 10.07 -1.72
N SER A 38 6.21 10.13 -1.60
CA SER A 38 7.11 9.95 -2.73
C SER A 38 7.19 8.47 -3.11
N ARG A 39 7.56 8.21 -4.37
CA ARG A 39 7.82 6.86 -4.86
C ARG A 39 8.87 6.14 -4.01
N GLU A 40 9.93 6.85 -3.65
CA GLU A 40 11.02 6.33 -2.82
C GLU A 40 10.51 5.96 -1.41
N GLY A 41 9.63 6.78 -0.82
CA GLY A 41 9.02 6.46 0.47
C GLY A 41 8.07 5.26 0.40
N ILE A 42 7.39 5.03 -0.73
CA ILE A 42 6.58 3.82 -0.94
C ILE A 42 7.48 2.59 -1.09
N ALA A 43 8.59 2.71 -1.81
CA ALA A 43 9.57 1.62 -1.94
C ALA A 43 10.18 1.23 -0.59
N GLU A 44 10.55 2.21 0.23
CA GLU A 44 11.03 1.99 1.60
C GLU A 44 9.97 1.29 2.47
N LEU A 45 8.71 1.73 2.39
CA LEU A 45 7.60 1.07 3.08
C LEU A 45 7.45 -0.39 2.64
N PHE A 46 7.48 -0.68 1.34
CA PHE A 46 7.38 -2.06 0.87
C PHE A 46 8.55 -2.91 1.32
N ALA A 47 9.77 -2.37 1.33
CA ALA A 47 10.93 -3.06 1.86
C ALA A 47 10.78 -3.38 3.35
N GLU A 48 10.30 -2.44 4.16
CA GLU A 48 10.06 -2.65 5.60
C GLU A 48 8.97 -3.70 5.86
N ARG A 49 7.88 -3.68 5.09
CA ARG A 49 6.72 -4.54 5.33
C ARG A 49 6.89 -5.96 4.79
N PHE A 50 7.67 -6.15 3.73
CA PHE A 50 7.69 -7.41 2.99
C PHE A 50 9.08 -8.00 2.72
N ASP A 51 10.17 -7.28 3.00
CA ASP A 51 11.56 -7.72 2.81
C ASP A 51 11.81 -8.46 1.48
N PRO A 52 11.52 -7.84 0.32
CA PRO A 52 11.65 -8.49 -0.97
C PRO A 52 13.12 -8.71 -1.36
N GLU A 53 13.42 -9.85 -2.00
CA GLU A 53 14.76 -10.13 -2.54
C GLU A 53 15.18 -9.11 -3.62
N ASP A 54 14.20 -8.60 -4.40
CA ASP A 54 14.38 -7.57 -5.42
C ASP A 54 13.38 -6.42 -5.18
N PRO A 55 13.81 -5.34 -4.50
CA PRO A 55 12.92 -4.22 -4.15
C PRO A 55 12.48 -3.42 -5.38
N PRO A 56 11.18 -3.07 -5.49
CA PRO A 56 10.68 -2.25 -6.60
C PRO A 56 11.19 -0.80 -6.51
N GLU A 57 11.67 -0.24 -7.62
CA GLU A 57 12.24 1.13 -7.67
C GLU A 57 11.41 2.09 -8.53
N THR A 58 10.75 1.57 -9.55
CA THR A 58 9.92 2.34 -10.49
C THR A 58 8.45 2.32 -10.09
N ALA A 59 7.68 3.29 -10.61
CA ALA A 59 6.24 3.34 -10.34
C ALA A 59 5.50 2.10 -10.89
N GLU A 60 5.98 1.55 -12.02
CA GLU A 60 5.44 0.34 -12.62
C GLU A 60 5.73 -0.88 -11.74
N GLU A 61 6.97 -1.04 -11.28
CA GLU A 61 7.34 -2.13 -10.37
C GLU A 61 6.59 -2.06 -9.04
N LEU A 62 6.42 -0.87 -8.46
CA LEU A 62 5.63 -0.70 -7.23
C LEU A 62 4.16 -1.11 -7.44
N THR A 63 3.59 -0.75 -8.59
CA THR A 63 2.21 -1.14 -8.94
C THR A 63 2.09 -2.64 -9.12
N MET A 64 3.06 -3.26 -9.81
CA MET A 64 3.08 -4.72 -10.02
C MET A 64 3.30 -5.47 -8.71
N PHE A 65 4.20 -4.99 -7.87
CA PHE A 65 4.44 -5.54 -6.54
C PHE A 65 3.16 -5.55 -5.71
N ALA A 66 2.46 -4.41 -5.63
CA ALA A 66 1.19 -4.31 -4.91
C ALA A 66 0.14 -5.28 -5.48
N ARG A 67 0.05 -5.37 -6.81
CA ARG A 67 -0.88 -6.29 -7.49
C ARG A 67 -0.59 -7.76 -7.16
N GLU A 68 0.67 -8.15 -7.14
CA GLU A 68 1.07 -9.52 -6.79
C GLU A 68 0.67 -9.84 -5.35
N ARG A 69 0.98 -8.96 -4.39
CA ARG A 69 0.62 -9.16 -2.97
C ARG A 69 -0.89 -9.22 -2.75
N LEU A 70 -1.64 -8.30 -3.37
CA LEU A 70 -3.10 -8.31 -3.28
C LEU A 70 -3.73 -9.56 -3.92
N GLY A 71 -3.05 -10.19 -4.88
CA GLY A 71 -3.50 -11.44 -5.50
C GLY A 71 -3.22 -12.70 -4.68
N GLU A 72 -2.38 -12.61 -3.65
CA GLU A 72 -2.04 -13.72 -2.75
C GLU A 72 -2.93 -13.81 -1.51
N LEU A 73 -3.72 -12.75 -1.23
CA LEU A 73 -4.69 -12.67 -0.14
C LEU A 73 -6.00 -13.42 -0.48
#